data_AF-A0A7X1RMS4-F1
#
_entry.id   AF-A0A7X1RMS4-F1
#
_cell.length_a   1.000
_cell.length_b   1.000
_cell.length_c   1.000
_cell.angle_alpha   90.00
_cell.angle_beta   90.00
_cell.angle_gamma   90.00
#
_symmetry.space_group_name_H-M   'P 1'
#
loop_
_entity.id
_entity.type
_entity.pdbx_description
1 polymer ?
#
loop_
_entity_poly.entity_id
_entity_poly.type
_entity_poly.pdbx_seq_one_letter_code
_entity_poly.pdbx_strand_id
1 'polypeptide(L)'
;MSKSDTWFNFYEPYIKINDLLGIENFLTIYIENNYQHIIVEQYEQYKDEGKRKRAGEFVQKDLGLNLKNPDAFYNEIKRGVKKDITNLIPILKEFPVVKQYLLETETQIYRKLSNIKWSLELGYELLYHPECATFLLSFLPKIFPCPEELIYFRKLNYISNKIKDNLINFNEIGDEIPCISLSEYEAFLNISDFKTEESVVDLYIKKNYSKIMRDQYKQLKPYYDEYCKQESFIEKLINNEIDEKRSLFHRLSKGSKKMDNNLLERFREFPILQPESESLHSNNIKKLNYIRFALYLGAVFLEETILLPSVTSAVKKTNSLGLFGIDYLRTFSVKLEEEADELEEEYEWEENQIRLD
;
A
#
# COMPACT_ATOMS: atom_id res chain seq x y z
N MET A 1 11.61 -22.30 -14.18
CA MET A 1 10.51 -21.36 -14.52
C MET A 1 9.62 -21.27 -13.30
N SER A 2 9.79 -20.23 -12.47
CA SER A 2 9.05 -20.09 -11.21
C SER A 2 7.59 -19.80 -11.50
N LYS A 3 6.67 -20.50 -10.82
CA LYS A 3 5.28 -20.07 -10.71
C LYS A 3 5.33 -18.65 -10.15
N SER A 4 4.84 -17.65 -10.89
CA SER A 4 4.63 -16.32 -10.32
C SER A 4 3.72 -16.48 -9.11
N ASP A 5 4.16 -16.04 -7.93
CA ASP A 5 3.38 -16.14 -6.70
C ASP A 5 1.99 -15.50 -6.91
N THR A 6 0.92 -16.19 -6.57
CA THR A 6 -0.47 -15.76 -6.84
C THR A 6 -0.79 -14.40 -6.20
N TRP A 7 -0.22 -14.13 -5.02
CA TRP A 7 -0.35 -12.84 -4.33
C TRP A 7 0.29 -11.70 -5.16
N PHE A 8 1.40 -11.96 -5.86
CA PHE A 8 2.08 -10.93 -6.65
C PHE A 8 1.16 -10.44 -7.79
N ASN A 9 0.58 -11.37 -8.54
CA ASN A 9 -0.34 -11.05 -9.64
C ASN A 9 -1.63 -10.36 -9.18
N PHE A 10 -2.02 -10.56 -7.91
CA PHE A 10 -3.17 -9.89 -7.32
C PHE A 10 -2.93 -8.37 -7.19
N TYR A 11 -1.72 -7.97 -6.76
CA TYR A 11 -1.36 -6.58 -6.53
C TYR A 11 -0.74 -5.87 -7.74
N GLU A 12 0.07 -6.56 -8.55
CA GLU A 12 0.89 -5.97 -9.63
C GLU A 12 0.14 -5.00 -10.56
N PRO A 13 -1.14 -5.25 -10.96
CA PRO A 13 -1.87 -4.32 -11.82
C PRO A 13 -2.16 -2.95 -11.18
N TYR A 14 -1.99 -2.83 -9.87
CA TYR A 14 -2.35 -1.66 -9.06
C TYR A 14 -1.18 -1.10 -8.25
N ILE A 15 -0.18 -1.95 -7.94
CA ILE A 15 1.00 -1.62 -7.14
C ILE A 15 2.22 -2.16 -7.89
N LYS A 16 3.20 -1.29 -8.17
CA LYS A 16 4.38 -1.65 -8.98
C LYS A 16 5.42 -2.49 -8.21
N ILE A 17 5.10 -3.72 -7.84
CA ILE A 17 5.98 -4.56 -6.98
C ILE A 17 7.31 -4.95 -7.67
N ASN A 18 7.32 -5.15 -8.99
CA ASN A 18 8.52 -5.56 -9.74
C ASN A 18 9.68 -4.57 -9.64
N ASP A 19 9.38 -3.27 -9.54
CA ASP A 19 10.39 -2.22 -9.40
C ASP A 19 11.02 -2.24 -7.99
N LEU A 20 10.46 -2.96 -7.01
CA LEU A 20 10.68 -2.70 -5.59
C LEU A 20 11.53 -3.76 -4.87
N LEU A 21 11.83 -4.88 -5.54
CA LEU A 21 12.77 -5.90 -5.04
C LEU A 21 14.23 -5.60 -5.39
N GLY A 22 14.52 -4.42 -5.93
CA GLY A 22 15.88 -3.97 -6.26
C GLY A 22 16.38 -2.90 -5.29
N ILE A 23 17.55 -3.14 -4.69
CA ILE A 23 18.30 -2.15 -3.89
C ILE A 23 18.41 -0.80 -4.60
N GLU A 24 18.54 -0.81 -5.93
CA GLU A 24 18.64 0.38 -6.77
C GLU A 24 17.47 1.36 -6.63
N ASN A 25 16.24 0.86 -6.46
CA ASN A 25 15.07 1.70 -6.34
C ASN A 25 14.87 2.19 -4.91
N PHE A 26 15.21 1.37 -3.91
CA PHE A 26 15.32 1.84 -2.54
C PHE A 26 16.33 2.99 -2.41
N LEU A 27 17.53 2.85 -2.99
CA LEU A 27 18.54 3.90 -3.00
C LEU A 27 18.05 5.18 -3.67
N THR A 28 17.26 5.05 -4.75
CA THR A 28 16.67 6.18 -5.44
C THR A 28 15.72 6.96 -4.51
N ILE A 29 14.79 6.25 -3.84
CA ILE A 29 13.85 6.84 -2.88
C ILE A 29 14.59 7.46 -1.69
N TYR A 30 15.61 6.77 -1.16
CA TYR A 30 16.45 7.27 -0.09
C TYR A 30 17.13 8.59 -0.49
N ILE A 31 17.70 8.65 -1.70
CA ILE A 31 18.33 9.87 -2.22
C ILE A 31 17.29 10.98 -2.40
N GLU A 32 16.12 10.69 -2.99
CA GLU A 32 15.06 11.69 -3.17
C GLU A 32 14.61 12.33 -1.85
N ASN A 33 14.55 11.53 -0.79
CA ASN A 33 14.14 12.00 0.53
C ASN A 33 15.29 12.67 1.32
N ASN A 34 16.56 12.40 1.00
CA ASN A 34 17.70 12.81 1.82
C ASN A 34 18.82 13.56 1.08
N TYR A 35 18.64 13.91 -0.19
CA TYR A 35 19.71 14.48 -1.04
C TYR A 35 20.40 15.71 -0.44
N GLN A 36 19.68 16.56 0.29
CA GLN A 36 20.27 17.75 0.90
C GLN A 36 21.33 17.36 1.94
N HIS A 37 21.02 16.38 2.77
CA HIS A 37 21.96 15.83 3.75
C HIS A 37 23.14 15.17 3.05
N ILE A 38 22.86 14.28 2.08
CA ILE A 38 23.88 13.57 1.29
C ILE A 38 24.89 14.53 0.64
N ILE A 39 24.39 15.58 0.00
CA ILE A 39 25.22 16.60 -0.68
C ILE A 39 26.08 17.37 0.33
N VAL A 40 25.52 17.76 1.47
CA VAL A 40 26.23 18.53 2.50
C VAL A 40 27.31 17.68 3.17
N GLU A 41 26.95 16.47 3.60
CA GLU A 41 27.85 15.53 4.25
C GLU A 41 29.01 15.12 3.34
N GLN A 42 28.71 14.78 2.07
CA GLN A 42 29.75 14.41 1.13
C GLN A 42 30.75 15.54 0.87
N TYR A 43 30.26 16.79 0.79
CA TYR A 43 31.13 17.94 0.64
C TYR A 43 32.05 18.14 1.85
N GLU A 44 31.52 18.08 3.08
CA GLU A 44 32.35 18.24 4.28
C GLU A 44 33.39 17.11 4.39
N GLN A 45 33.03 15.86 4.06
CA GLN A 45 34.01 14.76 3.96
C GLN A 45 35.13 15.07 2.95
N TYR A 46 34.78 15.51 1.73
CA TYR A 46 35.78 15.85 0.71
C TYR A 46 36.64 17.05 1.09
N LYS A 47 36.10 17.96 1.90
CA LYS A 47 36.82 19.12 2.41
C LYS A 47 37.82 18.70 3.50
N ASP A 48 37.41 17.84 4.42
CA ASP A 48 38.27 17.29 5.47
C ASP A 48 39.40 16.42 4.88
N GLU A 49 39.11 15.67 3.82
CA GLU A 49 40.10 14.89 3.05
C GLU A 49 40.98 15.77 2.13
N GLY A 50 40.73 17.08 2.04
CA GLY A 50 41.45 18.00 1.16
C GLY A 50 41.19 17.82 -0.34
N LYS A 51 40.21 16.98 -0.74
CA LYS A 51 39.80 16.73 -2.13
C LYS A 51 39.11 17.94 -2.76
N ARG A 52 38.39 18.74 -1.97
CA ARG A 52 37.71 19.97 -2.41
C ARG A 52 37.93 21.09 -1.41
N LYS A 53 38.26 22.29 -1.89
CA LYS A 53 38.47 23.46 -1.00
C LYS A 53 37.26 24.40 -0.97
N ARG A 54 36.46 24.41 -2.04
CA ARG A 54 35.28 25.27 -2.16
C ARG A 54 34.05 24.49 -2.58
N ALA A 55 32.90 24.86 -2.02
CA ALA A 55 31.61 24.25 -2.36
C ALA A 55 31.28 24.39 -3.85
N GLY A 56 31.61 25.55 -4.45
CA GLY A 56 31.44 25.76 -5.88
C GLY A 56 32.23 24.77 -6.75
N GLU A 57 33.43 24.35 -6.31
CA GLU A 57 34.23 23.34 -7.02
C GLU A 57 33.57 21.96 -6.92
N PHE A 58 33.01 21.62 -5.76
CA PHE A 58 32.28 20.38 -5.56
C PHE A 58 31.03 20.30 -6.44
N VAL A 59 30.24 21.37 -6.48
CA VAL A 59 29.03 21.46 -7.33
C VAL A 59 29.37 21.31 -8.82
N GLN A 60 30.47 21.90 -9.27
CA GLN A 60 30.86 21.80 -10.69
C GLN A 60 31.47 20.45 -11.04
N LYS A 61 32.37 19.93 -10.20
CA LYS A 61 33.19 18.75 -10.53
C LYS A 61 32.56 17.43 -10.11
N ASP A 62 31.91 17.39 -8.96
CA ASP A 62 31.35 16.15 -8.40
C ASP A 62 29.87 16.02 -8.71
N LEU A 63 29.10 17.12 -8.67
CA LEU A 63 27.69 17.11 -9.10
C LEU A 63 27.51 17.38 -10.61
N GLY A 64 28.58 17.74 -11.34
CA GLY A 64 28.53 17.98 -12.78
C GLY A 64 27.69 19.20 -13.21
N LEU A 65 27.39 20.12 -12.28
CA LEU A 65 26.51 21.26 -12.53
C LEU A 65 27.29 22.50 -12.98
N ASN A 66 27.20 22.82 -14.27
CA ASN A 66 27.83 24.02 -14.85
C ASN A 66 26.97 25.29 -14.62
N LEU A 67 26.87 25.71 -13.36
CA LEU A 67 26.10 26.89 -12.95
C LEU A 67 26.95 28.16 -12.97
N LYS A 68 26.31 29.32 -13.24
CA LYS A 68 26.95 30.65 -13.14
C LYS A 68 27.41 30.97 -11.73
N ASN A 69 26.69 30.49 -10.70
CA ASN A 69 27.06 30.67 -9.30
C ASN A 69 26.88 29.35 -8.53
N PRO A 70 27.89 28.46 -8.56
CA PRO A 70 27.79 27.12 -7.97
C PRO A 70 27.81 27.15 -6.43
N ASP A 71 28.49 28.12 -5.80
CA ASP A 71 28.48 28.26 -4.34
C ASP A 71 27.09 28.67 -3.83
N ALA A 72 26.35 29.49 -4.58
CA ALA A 72 24.97 29.83 -4.24
C ALA A 72 24.07 28.59 -4.23
N PHE A 73 24.20 27.71 -5.23
CA PHE A 73 23.45 26.45 -5.29
C PHE A 73 23.67 25.59 -4.03
N TYR A 74 24.92 25.39 -3.63
CA TYR A 74 25.24 24.64 -2.41
C TYR A 74 24.64 25.31 -1.16
N ASN A 75 24.76 26.63 -1.04
CA ASN A 75 24.19 27.37 0.09
C ASN A 75 22.66 27.28 0.17
N GLU A 76 21.98 27.25 -0.97
CA GLU A 76 20.52 27.02 -1.02
C GLU A 76 20.15 25.61 -0.56
N ILE A 77 20.87 24.59 -1.02
CA ILE A 77 20.71 23.20 -0.56
C ILE A 77 20.90 23.11 0.95
N LYS A 78 21.99 23.68 1.48
CA LYS A 78 22.30 23.70 2.93
C LYS A 78 21.22 24.40 3.76
N ARG A 79 20.48 25.35 3.17
CA ARG A 79 19.36 26.05 3.82
C ARG A 79 18.01 25.33 3.68
N GLY A 80 17.98 24.14 3.07
CA GLY A 80 16.76 23.37 2.90
C GLY A 80 15.90 23.77 1.70
N VAL A 81 16.41 24.59 0.77
CA VAL A 81 15.67 24.95 -0.44
C VAL A 81 15.52 23.71 -1.34
N LYS A 82 14.26 23.32 -1.62
CA LYS A 82 13.98 22.17 -2.47
C LYS A 82 14.47 22.41 -3.90
N LYS A 83 15.14 21.41 -4.48
CA LYS A 83 15.60 21.39 -5.87
C LYS A 83 15.10 20.14 -6.58
N ASP A 84 14.94 20.25 -7.89
CA ASP A 84 14.80 19.09 -8.75
C ASP A 84 16.17 18.41 -8.86
N ILE A 85 16.22 17.13 -8.48
CA ILE A 85 17.44 16.33 -8.43
C ILE A 85 17.41 15.16 -9.39
N THR A 86 16.41 15.03 -10.27
CA THR A 86 16.25 13.83 -11.11
C THR A 86 17.53 13.49 -11.88
N ASN A 87 18.24 14.50 -12.38
CA ASN A 87 19.52 14.32 -13.10
C ASN A 87 20.73 14.05 -12.18
N LEU A 88 20.61 14.32 -10.88
CA LEU A 88 21.66 14.11 -9.89
C LEU A 88 21.60 12.73 -9.26
N ILE A 89 20.45 12.06 -9.25
CA ILE A 89 20.28 10.74 -8.61
C ILE A 89 21.39 9.74 -9.01
N PRO A 90 21.74 9.53 -10.30
CA PRO A 90 22.80 8.59 -10.67
C PRO A 90 24.18 8.97 -10.12
N ILE A 91 24.46 10.28 -9.99
CA ILE A 91 25.72 10.79 -9.45
C ILE A 91 25.76 10.57 -7.94
N LEU A 92 24.67 10.90 -7.25
CA LEU A 92 24.56 10.77 -5.79
C LEU A 92 24.68 9.31 -5.34
N LYS A 93 24.21 8.35 -6.13
CA LYS A 93 24.41 6.91 -5.87
C LYS A 93 25.89 6.51 -5.76
N GLU A 94 26.76 7.19 -6.50
CA GLU A 94 28.19 6.88 -6.53
C GLU A 94 28.98 7.49 -5.37
N PHE A 95 28.35 8.39 -4.59
CA PHE A 95 29.00 9.08 -3.49
C PHE A 95 29.38 8.13 -2.35
N PRO A 96 30.61 8.24 -1.80
CA PRO A 96 31.05 7.46 -0.64
C PRO A 96 30.04 7.40 0.51
N VAL A 97 29.40 8.53 0.89
CA VAL A 97 28.39 8.55 1.96
C VAL A 97 27.21 7.63 1.66
N VAL A 98 26.77 7.55 0.40
CA VAL A 98 25.65 6.70 -0.02
C VAL A 98 26.07 5.23 -0.11
N LYS A 99 27.28 4.95 -0.61
CA LYS A 99 27.84 3.59 -0.64
C LYS A 99 28.06 3.02 0.75
N GLN A 100 28.57 3.84 1.66
CA GLN A 100 28.76 3.45 3.06
C GLN A 100 27.41 3.21 3.74
N TYR A 101 26.44 4.12 3.56
CA TYR A 101 25.07 3.91 4.05
C TYR A 101 24.50 2.59 3.56
N LEU A 102 24.64 2.28 2.26
CA LEU A 102 24.18 1.00 1.73
C LEU A 102 24.87 -0.18 2.41
N LEU A 103 26.19 -0.17 2.53
CA LEU A 103 26.94 -1.27 3.14
C LEU A 103 26.53 -1.52 4.61
N GLU A 104 26.25 -0.44 5.36
CA GLU A 104 25.81 -0.51 6.76
C GLU A 104 24.34 -0.97 6.91
N THR A 105 23.50 -0.69 5.91
CA THR A 105 22.06 -0.90 6.00
C THR A 105 21.52 -2.00 5.08
N GLU A 106 22.33 -2.57 4.19
CA GLU A 106 21.91 -3.54 3.16
C GLU A 106 21.17 -4.73 3.77
N THR A 107 21.72 -5.34 4.82
CA THR A 107 21.05 -6.44 5.53
C THR A 107 19.71 -6.02 6.13
N GLN A 108 19.62 -4.81 6.68
CA GLN A 108 18.37 -4.28 7.23
C GLN A 108 17.36 -3.99 6.11
N ILE A 109 17.82 -3.50 4.95
CA ILE A 109 17.00 -3.26 3.76
C ILE A 109 16.45 -4.58 3.23
N TYR A 110 17.29 -5.60 3.07
CA TYR A 110 16.82 -6.94 2.65
C TYR A 110 15.83 -7.53 3.64
N ARG A 111 16.07 -7.37 4.95
CA ARG A 111 15.12 -7.81 5.98
C ARG A 111 13.79 -7.06 5.87
N LYS A 112 13.80 -5.74 5.69
CA LYS A 112 12.59 -4.95 5.48
C LYS A 112 11.85 -5.36 4.21
N LEU A 113 12.55 -5.52 3.09
CA LEU A 113 11.95 -6.01 1.85
C LEU A 113 11.31 -7.40 2.00
N SER A 114 11.99 -8.30 2.73
CA SER A 114 11.43 -9.60 3.07
C SER A 114 10.15 -9.47 3.90
N ASN A 115 10.16 -8.62 4.93
CA ASN A 115 8.98 -8.36 5.77
C ASN A 115 7.82 -7.76 4.97
N ILE A 116 8.09 -6.81 4.07
CA ILE A 116 7.07 -6.24 3.17
C ILE A 116 6.49 -7.34 2.26
N LYS A 117 7.33 -8.22 1.69
CA LYS A 117 6.85 -9.35 0.88
C LYS A 117 5.95 -10.28 1.69
N TRP A 118 6.40 -10.70 2.88
CA TRP A 118 5.62 -11.55 3.78
C TRP A 118 4.30 -10.90 4.19
N SER A 119 4.32 -9.60 4.45
CA SER A 119 3.13 -8.83 4.80
C SER A 119 2.12 -8.74 3.65
N LEU A 120 2.58 -8.51 2.40
CA LEU A 120 1.72 -8.54 1.23
C LEU A 120 1.12 -9.94 0.99
N GLU A 121 1.93 -10.98 1.15
CA GLU A 121 1.48 -12.36 1.04
C GLU A 121 0.44 -12.69 2.12
N LEU A 122 0.71 -12.35 3.38
CA LEU A 122 -0.22 -12.54 4.49
C LEU A 122 -1.54 -11.80 4.26
N GLY A 123 -1.48 -10.53 3.84
CA GLY A 123 -2.64 -9.73 3.51
C GLY A 123 -3.52 -10.37 2.44
N TYR A 124 -2.90 -10.91 1.39
CA TYR A 124 -3.58 -11.67 0.33
C TYR A 124 -4.22 -12.96 0.87
N GLU A 125 -3.49 -13.74 1.68
CA GLU A 125 -3.98 -14.99 2.23
C GLU A 125 -5.14 -14.80 3.21
N LEU A 126 -5.13 -13.73 4.01
CA LEU A 126 -6.21 -13.39 4.95
C LEU A 126 -7.48 -12.89 4.25
N LEU A 127 -7.38 -12.44 3.00
CA LEU A 127 -8.50 -11.95 2.21
C LEU A 127 -9.40 -13.08 1.67
N TYR A 128 -9.07 -14.35 1.94
CA TYR A 128 -9.79 -15.50 1.41
C TYR A 128 -11.32 -15.42 1.60
N HIS A 129 -11.76 -14.83 2.72
CA HIS A 129 -13.15 -14.47 3.00
C HIS A 129 -13.29 -12.98 3.39
N PRO A 130 -13.98 -12.15 2.59
CA PRO A 130 -14.18 -10.72 2.89
C PRO A 130 -14.82 -10.47 4.26
N GLU A 131 -15.78 -11.29 4.67
CA GLU A 131 -16.44 -11.19 5.97
C GLU A 131 -15.48 -11.46 7.14
N CYS A 132 -14.56 -12.43 6.99
CA CYS A 132 -13.52 -12.71 7.97
C CYS A 132 -12.46 -11.60 7.99
N ALA A 133 -12.11 -11.05 6.82
CA ALA A 133 -11.19 -9.91 6.72
C ALA A 133 -11.75 -8.67 7.44
N THR A 134 -13.01 -8.31 7.19
CA THR A 134 -13.70 -7.22 7.90
C THR A 134 -13.74 -7.50 9.40
N PHE A 135 -14.06 -8.73 9.80
CA PHE A 135 -14.04 -9.14 11.21
C PHE A 135 -12.68 -8.88 11.85
N LEU A 136 -11.60 -9.37 11.25
CA LEU A 136 -10.24 -9.21 11.76
C LEU A 136 -9.84 -7.73 11.83
N LEU A 137 -10.14 -6.94 10.79
CA LEU A 137 -9.85 -5.51 10.76
C LEU A 137 -10.61 -4.69 11.82
N SER A 138 -11.75 -5.19 12.32
CA SER A 138 -12.53 -4.47 13.34
C SER A 138 -11.85 -4.38 14.71
N PHE A 139 -10.94 -5.32 15.03
CA PHE A 139 -10.32 -5.41 16.35
C PHE A 139 -8.81 -5.61 16.33
N LEU A 140 -8.21 -6.24 15.30
CA LEU A 140 -6.75 -6.42 15.26
C LEU A 140 -5.99 -5.10 15.44
N PRO A 141 -6.35 -3.98 14.79
CA PRO A 141 -5.66 -2.70 15.00
C PRO A 141 -5.73 -2.16 16.44
N LYS A 142 -6.65 -2.65 17.27
CA LYS A 142 -6.81 -2.22 18.67
C LYS A 142 -5.98 -3.06 19.64
N ILE A 143 -5.46 -4.20 19.19
CA ILE A 143 -4.66 -5.12 20.00
C ILE A 143 -3.20 -5.19 19.54
N PHE A 144 -2.86 -4.45 18.47
CA PHE A 144 -1.49 -4.26 17.98
C PHE A 144 -0.95 -2.87 18.38
N PRO A 145 0.36 -2.76 18.69
CA PRO A 145 1.29 -3.89 18.87
C PRO A 145 0.88 -4.75 20.08
N CYS A 146 1.31 -6.01 20.08
CA CYS A 146 1.01 -6.90 21.21
C CYS A 146 1.74 -6.40 22.47
N PRO A 147 1.28 -6.78 23.69
CA PRO A 147 1.99 -6.41 24.92
C PRO A 147 3.48 -6.79 24.86
N GLU A 148 4.36 -5.83 25.16
CA GLU A 148 5.82 -5.95 24.98
C GLU A 148 6.42 -7.07 25.85
N GLU A 149 5.80 -7.37 26.99
CA GLU A 149 6.22 -8.42 27.92
C GLU A 149 6.04 -9.85 27.36
N LEU A 150 5.29 -10.00 26.27
CA LEU A 150 5.07 -11.29 25.63
C LEU A 150 6.21 -11.62 24.68
N ILE A 151 6.86 -12.75 24.93
CA ILE A 151 7.71 -13.41 23.92
C ILE A 151 6.87 -13.86 22.72
N TYR A 152 7.53 -14.08 21.60
CA TYR A 152 6.88 -14.18 20.29
C TYR A 152 5.80 -15.28 20.19
N PHE A 153 6.01 -16.50 20.69
CA PHE A 153 4.98 -17.54 20.66
C PHE A 153 3.78 -17.21 21.59
N ARG A 154 4.02 -16.51 22.71
CA ARG A 154 2.92 -16.01 23.56
C ARG A 154 2.10 -14.92 22.88
N LYS A 155 2.69 -14.14 21.96
CA LYS A 155 1.95 -13.18 21.12
C LYS A 155 0.99 -13.90 20.17
N LEU A 156 1.36 -15.05 19.61
CA LEU A 156 0.45 -15.88 18.80
C LEU A 156 -0.74 -16.37 19.62
N ASN A 157 -0.50 -16.90 20.81
CA ASN A 157 -1.56 -17.30 21.75
C ASN A 157 -2.45 -16.13 22.17
N TYR A 158 -1.88 -14.94 22.36
CA TYR A 158 -2.63 -13.72 22.62
C TYR A 158 -3.59 -13.39 21.46
N ILE A 159 -3.10 -13.40 20.22
CA ILE A 159 -3.92 -13.14 19.02
C ILE A 159 -5.02 -14.20 18.86
N SER A 160 -4.69 -15.49 19.04
CA SER A 160 -5.68 -16.58 19.03
C SER A 160 -6.82 -16.31 20.00
N ASN A 161 -6.49 -16.04 21.27
CA ASN A 161 -7.49 -15.77 22.30
C ASN A 161 -8.33 -14.54 21.96
N LYS A 162 -7.72 -13.47 21.43
CA LYS A 162 -8.47 -12.30 20.97
C LYS A 162 -9.43 -12.60 19.82
N ILE A 163 -9.06 -13.48 18.88
CA ILE A 163 -10.00 -13.94 17.86
C ILE A 163 -11.19 -14.63 18.52
N LYS A 164 -10.93 -15.63 19.39
CA LYS A 164 -11.96 -16.42 20.08
C LYS A 164 -12.91 -15.55 20.90
N ASP A 165 -12.38 -14.62 21.69
CA ASP A 165 -13.13 -13.69 22.53
C ASP A 165 -14.06 -12.78 21.72
N ASN A 166 -13.65 -12.40 20.51
CA ASN A 166 -14.43 -11.50 19.66
C ASN A 166 -15.42 -12.23 18.74
N LEU A 167 -15.38 -13.57 18.63
CA LEU A 167 -16.27 -14.33 17.73
C LEU A 167 -17.76 -14.08 18.01
N ILE A 168 -18.13 -13.78 19.27
CA ILE A 168 -19.50 -13.45 19.64
C ILE A 168 -20.05 -12.24 18.87
N ASN A 169 -19.17 -11.32 18.47
CA ASN A 169 -19.53 -10.08 17.78
C ASN A 169 -19.49 -10.24 16.25
N PHE A 170 -19.28 -11.46 15.71
CA PHE A 170 -19.09 -11.66 14.27
C PHE A 170 -20.23 -11.08 13.41
N ASN A 171 -21.48 -11.21 13.88
CA ASN A 171 -22.65 -10.69 13.17
C ASN A 171 -22.97 -9.22 13.49
N GLU A 172 -22.24 -8.59 14.41
CA GLU A 172 -22.48 -7.20 14.86
C GLU A 172 -21.53 -6.19 14.21
N ILE A 173 -20.54 -6.67 13.45
CA ILE A 173 -19.56 -5.82 12.79
C ILE A 173 -20.20 -5.17 11.57
N GLY A 174 -20.31 -3.85 11.61
CA GLY A 174 -20.74 -3.05 10.46
C GLY A 174 -19.67 -2.99 9.36
N ASP A 175 -20.03 -2.36 8.24
CA ASP A 175 -19.15 -2.21 7.08
C ASP A 175 -18.03 -1.16 7.27
N GLU A 176 -18.02 -0.47 8.41
CA GLU A 176 -17.03 0.55 8.73
C GLU A 176 -15.70 -0.09 9.18
N ILE A 177 -14.71 0.00 8.29
CA ILE A 177 -13.35 -0.46 8.57
C ILE A 177 -12.50 0.74 8.99
N PRO A 178 -11.79 0.65 10.14
CA PRO A 178 -10.90 1.72 10.58
C PRO A 178 -9.85 2.03 9.52
N CYS A 179 -9.54 3.31 9.34
CA CYS A 179 -8.44 3.73 8.48
C CYS A 179 -7.11 3.30 9.12
N ILE A 180 -6.41 2.36 8.49
CA ILE A 180 -5.13 1.84 8.97
C ILE A 180 -4.00 2.55 8.23
N SER A 181 -2.97 2.97 8.98
CA SER A 181 -1.79 3.60 8.39
C SER A 181 -1.09 2.60 7.48
N LEU A 182 -0.76 3.04 6.27
CA LEU A 182 0.06 2.28 5.34
C LEU A 182 1.50 2.81 5.26
N SER A 183 1.94 3.62 6.24
CA SER A 183 3.24 4.29 6.27
C SER A 183 4.43 3.35 6.09
N GLU A 184 4.38 2.15 6.68
CA GLU A 184 5.45 1.14 6.57
C GLU A 184 5.67 0.68 5.12
N TYR A 185 4.62 0.67 4.29
CA TYR A 185 4.75 0.37 2.88
C TYR A 185 5.32 1.54 2.07
N GLU A 186 5.20 2.79 2.50
CA GLU A 186 5.47 3.96 1.66
C GLU A 186 6.93 4.09 1.23
N ALA A 187 7.85 3.68 2.09
CA ALA A 187 9.27 3.64 1.76
C ALA A 187 9.58 2.63 0.64
N PHE A 188 8.64 1.72 0.37
CA PHE A 188 8.85 0.55 -0.47
C PHE A 188 7.81 0.37 -1.56
N LEU A 189 6.64 1.01 -1.54
CA LEU A 189 5.53 0.81 -2.48
C LEU A 189 4.83 2.13 -2.83
N ASN A 190 4.52 2.33 -4.12
CA ASN A 190 3.61 3.41 -4.52
C ASN A 190 2.16 2.98 -4.31
N ILE A 191 1.65 3.28 -3.12
CA ILE A 191 0.28 3.00 -2.67
C ILE A 191 -0.53 4.28 -2.46
N SER A 192 -0.14 5.38 -3.10
CA SER A 192 -0.76 6.71 -2.93
C SER A 192 -2.28 6.70 -3.11
N ASP A 193 -2.77 5.87 -4.02
CA ASP A 193 -4.21 5.68 -4.28
C ASP A 193 -4.97 4.97 -3.16
N PHE A 194 -4.28 4.29 -2.25
CA PHE A 194 -4.89 3.56 -1.13
C PHE A 194 -4.73 4.29 0.21
N LYS A 195 -4.11 5.48 0.22
CA LYS A 195 -3.86 6.28 1.43
C LYS A 195 -5.04 7.13 1.91
N THR A 196 -5.94 7.48 1.00
CA THR A 196 -6.94 8.51 1.28
C THR A 196 -8.07 7.94 2.14
N GLU A 197 -8.57 8.72 3.10
CA GLU A 197 -9.90 8.50 3.71
C GLU A 197 -11.02 8.46 2.66
N GLU A 198 -10.73 8.94 1.45
CA GLU A 198 -11.61 8.86 0.30
C GLU A 198 -12.01 7.42 -0.02
N SER A 199 -13.29 7.22 -0.32
CA SER A 199 -13.80 5.89 -0.66
C SER A 199 -13.15 5.37 -1.95
N VAL A 200 -12.92 4.06 -2.03
CA VAL A 200 -12.41 3.39 -3.24
C VAL A 200 -13.30 3.66 -4.47
N VAL A 201 -14.61 3.80 -4.24
CA VAL A 201 -15.58 4.15 -5.28
C VAL A 201 -15.25 5.51 -5.89
N ASP A 202 -14.97 6.51 -5.05
CA ASP A 202 -14.68 7.87 -5.52
C ASP A 202 -13.37 7.97 -6.27
N LEU A 203 -12.32 7.34 -5.74
CA LEU A 203 -11.04 7.23 -6.42
C LEU A 203 -11.19 6.57 -7.79
N TYR A 204 -11.98 5.50 -7.87
CA TYR A 204 -12.27 4.82 -9.11
C TYR A 204 -13.03 5.73 -10.09
N ILE A 205 -14.06 6.45 -9.63
CA ILE A 205 -14.81 7.42 -10.43
C ILE A 205 -13.88 8.51 -10.95
N LYS A 206 -13.11 9.18 -10.09
CA LYS A 206 -12.21 10.28 -10.49
C LYS A 206 -11.24 9.87 -11.60
N LYS A 207 -10.77 8.61 -11.59
CA LYS A 207 -9.86 8.08 -12.62
C LYS A 207 -10.57 7.61 -13.89
N ASN A 208 -11.83 7.17 -13.79
CA ASN A 208 -12.51 6.42 -14.86
C ASN A 208 -13.82 7.04 -15.34
N TYR A 209 -14.21 8.22 -14.84
CA TYR A 209 -15.53 8.80 -15.10
C TYR A 209 -15.88 8.93 -16.57
N SER A 210 -14.91 9.23 -17.45
CA SER A 210 -15.15 9.32 -18.89
C SER A 210 -15.55 7.99 -19.53
N LYS A 211 -15.04 6.88 -19.01
CA LYS A 211 -15.41 5.52 -19.42
C LYS A 211 -16.73 5.10 -18.78
N ILE A 212 -16.87 5.29 -17.47
CA ILE A 212 -18.11 5.03 -16.70
C ILE A 212 -19.30 5.72 -17.38
N MET A 213 -19.16 7.00 -17.72
CA MET A 213 -20.19 7.79 -18.41
C MET A 213 -20.64 7.14 -19.73
N ARG A 214 -19.69 6.72 -20.57
CA ARG A 214 -19.98 6.12 -21.87
C ARG A 214 -20.63 4.75 -21.72
N ASP A 215 -20.18 3.96 -20.76
CA ASP A 215 -20.66 2.60 -20.57
C ASP A 215 -22.04 2.59 -19.89
N GLN A 216 -22.32 3.51 -18.94
CA GLN A 216 -23.65 3.72 -18.36
C GLN A 216 -24.67 4.12 -19.43
N TYR A 217 -24.30 5.09 -20.28
CA TYR A 217 -25.17 5.54 -21.37
C TYR A 217 -25.47 4.40 -22.37
N LYS A 218 -24.44 3.63 -22.76
CA LYS A 218 -24.62 2.46 -23.65
C LYS A 218 -25.48 1.38 -23.03
N GLN A 219 -25.37 1.15 -21.72
CA GLN A 219 -26.16 0.15 -21.04
C GLN A 219 -27.64 0.54 -20.98
N LEU A 220 -27.96 1.81 -20.69
CA LEU A 220 -29.35 2.25 -20.52
C LEU A 220 -30.07 2.54 -21.85
N LYS A 221 -29.35 3.06 -22.84
CA LYS A 221 -29.92 3.48 -24.13
C LYS A 221 -30.84 2.44 -24.81
N PRO A 222 -30.55 1.12 -24.82
CA PRO A 222 -31.40 0.13 -25.49
C PRO A 222 -32.68 -0.24 -24.75
N TYR A 223 -32.74 -0.01 -23.43
CA TYR A 223 -33.82 -0.53 -22.57
C TYR A 223 -34.82 0.53 -22.14
N TYR A 224 -34.49 1.81 -22.33
CA TYR A 224 -35.25 2.92 -21.80
C TYR A 224 -35.29 4.05 -22.84
N ASP A 225 -36.48 4.28 -23.41
CA ASP A 225 -36.69 5.33 -24.43
C ASP A 225 -36.28 6.72 -23.93
N GLU A 226 -36.40 6.95 -22.61
CA GLU A 226 -35.98 8.18 -21.95
C GLU A 226 -34.47 8.44 -21.96
N TYR A 227 -33.63 7.42 -22.17
CA TYR A 227 -32.17 7.55 -22.27
C TYR A 227 -31.66 7.46 -23.72
N CYS A 228 -32.55 7.41 -24.72
CA CYS A 228 -32.16 7.37 -26.13
C CYS A 228 -31.35 8.61 -26.56
N LYS A 229 -31.59 9.76 -25.93
CA LYS A 229 -30.90 11.04 -26.19
C LYS A 229 -29.90 11.37 -25.09
N GLN A 230 -28.76 11.94 -25.48
CA GLN A 230 -27.69 12.32 -24.54
C GLN A 230 -28.14 13.41 -23.56
N GLU A 231 -28.97 14.33 -24.03
CA GLU A 231 -29.53 15.41 -23.23
C GLU A 231 -30.41 14.85 -22.10
N SER A 232 -31.32 13.93 -22.44
CA SER A 232 -32.22 13.28 -21.50
C SER A 232 -31.48 12.42 -20.48
N PHE A 233 -30.37 11.77 -20.89
CA PHE A 233 -29.47 11.08 -19.96
C PHE A 233 -28.86 12.04 -18.93
N ILE A 234 -28.31 13.16 -19.39
CA ILE A 234 -27.70 14.16 -18.50
C ILE A 234 -28.74 14.73 -17.55
N GLU A 235 -29.91 15.09 -18.07
CA GLU A 235 -30.99 15.67 -17.27
C GLU A 235 -31.41 14.79 -16.11
N LYS A 236 -31.54 13.49 -16.36
CA LYS A 236 -32.08 12.54 -15.38
C LYS A 236 -31.05 12.01 -14.39
N LEU A 237 -29.82 11.76 -14.83
CA LEU A 237 -28.82 11.06 -14.01
C LEU A 237 -27.65 11.93 -13.55
N ILE A 238 -27.47 13.12 -14.11
CA ILE A 238 -26.30 13.96 -13.81
C ILE A 238 -26.73 15.34 -13.30
N ASN A 239 -27.44 16.12 -14.11
CA ASN A 239 -27.81 17.48 -13.76
C ASN A 239 -28.97 17.97 -14.64
N ASN A 240 -30.10 18.27 -14.01
CA ASN A 240 -31.30 18.81 -14.65
C ASN A 240 -31.25 20.33 -14.87
N GLU A 241 -30.49 21.07 -14.05
CA GLU A 241 -30.38 22.53 -14.03
C GLU A 241 -29.43 23.12 -15.10
N ILE A 242 -28.67 22.29 -15.81
CA ILE A 242 -27.77 22.76 -16.89
C ILE A 242 -28.51 22.84 -18.22
N ASP A 243 -28.41 23.99 -18.89
CA ASP A 243 -28.99 24.20 -20.23
C ASP A 243 -28.20 23.46 -21.32
N GLU A 244 -26.87 23.48 -21.27
CA GLU A 244 -26.00 22.84 -22.28
C GLU A 244 -25.75 21.33 -22.03
N LYS A 245 -26.82 20.56 -21.87
CA LYS A 245 -26.76 19.13 -21.50
C LYS A 245 -25.89 18.30 -22.45
N ARG A 246 -26.04 18.50 -23.77
CA ARG A 246 -25.24 17.80 -24.79
C ARG A 246 -23.74 18.13 -24.71
N SER A 247 -23.41 19.40 -24.44
CA SER A 247 -22.03 19.85 -24.22
C SER A 247 -21.43 19.19 -22.98
N LEU A 248 -22.20 19.11 -21.89
CA LEU A 248 -21.77 18.42 -20.67
C LEU A 248 -21.51 16.93 -20.92
N PHE A 249 -22.41 16.23 -21.62
CA PHE A 249 -22.21 14.83 -22.01
C PHE A 249 -20.88 14.63 -22.74
N HIS A 250 -20.60 15.47 -23.74
CA HIS A 250 -19.37 15.38 -24.51
C HIS A 250 -18.11 15.66 -23.66
N ARG A 251 -18.16 16.67 -22.77
CA ARG A 251 -17.02 17.00 -21.89
C ARG A 251 -16.74 15.90 -20.88
N LEU A 252 -17.78 15.31 -20.28
CA LEU A 252 -17.65 14.18 -19.36
C LEU A 252 -17.11 12.94 -20.09
N SER A 253 -17.69 12.60 -21.24
CA SER A 253 -17.27 11.43 -22.04
C SER A 253 -15.84 11.53 -22.58
N LYS A 254 -15.31 12.75 -22.77
CA LYS A 254 -13.93 13.01 -23.19
C LYS A 254 -12.95 13.18 -22.02
N GLY A 255 -13.44 13.26 -20.79
CA GLY A 255 -12.60 13.52 -19.62
C GLY A 255 -12.08 14.96 -19.53
N SER A 256 -12.74 15.92 -20.16
CA SER A 256 -12.32 17.34 -20.14
C SER A 256 -13.04 18.17 -19.07
N LYS A 257 -14.08 17.63 -18.43
CA LYS A 257 -14.77 18.25 -17.29
C LYS A 257 -14.19 17.68 -16.01
N LYS A 258 -13.57 18.55 -15.21
CA LYS A 258 -13.07 18.18 -13.88
C LYS A 258 -14.22 17.64 -13.01
N MET A 259 -13.95 16.53 -12.32
CA MET A 259 -14.87 15.95 -11.35
C MET A 259 -14.96 16.86 -10.11
N ASP A 260 -16.15 17.33 -9.81
CA ASP A 260 -16.50 18.08 -8.60
C ASP A 260 -17.41 17.23 -7.70
N ASN A 261 -17.65 17.64 -6.46
CA ASN A 261 -18.35 16.82 -5.47
C ASN A 261 -19.80 16.49 -5.90
N ASN A 262 -20.50 17.44 -6.51
CA ASN A 262 -21.87 17.23 -6.99
C ASN A 262 -21.91 16.18 -8.10
N LEU A 263 -20.97 16.23 -9.05
CA LEU A 263 -20.87 15.19 -10.08
C LEU A 263 -20.46 13.85 -9.48
N LEU A 264 -19.57 13.84 -8.49
CA LEU A 264 -19.12 12.62 -7.83
C LEU A 264 -20.30 11.90 -7.17
N GLU A 265 -21.14 12.61 -6.41
CA GLU A 265 -22.37 12.08 -5.82
C GLU A 265 -23.29 11.44 -6.85
N ARG A 266 -23.51 12.11 -7.99
CA ARG A 266 -24.35 11.59 -9.07
C ARG A 266 -23.77 10.35 -9.72
N PHE A 267 -22.45 10.30 -9.90
CA PHE A 267 -21.80 9.11 -10.44
C PHE A 267 -21.93 7.92 -9.48
N ARG A 268 -21.89 8.12 -8.15
CA ARG A 268 -22.09 7.02 -7.18
C ARG A 268 -23.43 6.31 -7.34
N GLU A 269 -24.46 7.03 -7.79
CA GLU A 269 -25.80 6.49 -8.02
C GLU A 269 -25.90 5.64 -9.30
N PHE A 270 -24.85 5.58 -10.12
CA PHE A 270 -24.89 4.85 -11.38
C PHE A 270 -25.09 3.34 -11.15
N PRO A 271 -26.07 2.72 -11.83
CA PRO A 271 -26.32 1.28 -11.73
C PRO A 271 -25.08 0.43 -11.98
N ILE A 272 -24.23 0.77 -12.96
CA ILE A 272 -23.02 -0.02 -13.24
C ILE A 272 -21.97 0.04 -12.12
N LEU A 273 -22.07 0.98 -11.19
CA LEU A 273 -21.15 1.06 -10.05
C LEU A 273 -21.67 0.32 -8.82
N GLN A 274 -22.96 -0.04 -8.79
CA GLN A 274 -23.55 -0.72 -7.65
C GLN A 274 -22.95 -2.13 -7.47
N PRO A 275 -22.71 -2.59 -6.23
CA PRO A 275 -22.12 -3.90 -5.96
C PRO A 275 -22.88 -5.05 -6.64
N GLU A 276 -24.21 -4.94 -6.76
CA GLU A 276 -25.10 -5.96 -7.29
C GLU A 276 -25.03 -6.10 -8.83
N SER A 277 -24.46 -5.11 -9.52
CA SER A 277 -24.59 -4.98 -10.97
C SER A 277 -23.73 -5.95 -11.79
N GLU A 278 -22.77 -6.62 -11.15
CA GLU A 278 -21.74 -7.49 -11.76
C GLU A 278 -21.03 -6.89 -12.98
N SER A 279 -21.12 -5.56 -13.18
CA SER A 279 -20.51 -4.86 -14.29
C SER A 279 -18.98 -4.90 -14.18
N LEU A 280 -18.30 -4.62 -15.30
CA LEU A 280 -16.85 -4.44 -15.29
C LEU A 280 -16.41 -3.38 -14.25
N HIS A 281 -17.19 -2.32 -14.06
CA HIS A 281 -16.85 -1.25 -13.13
C HIS A 281 -17.04 -1.66 -11.67
N SER A 282 -18.18 -2.26 -11.33
CA SER A 282 -18.44 -2.72 -9.95
C SER A 282 -17.47 -3.84 -9.55
N ASN A 283 -17.12 -4.75 -10.46
CA ASN A 283 -16.11 -5.78 -10.20
C ASN A 283 -14.71 -5.17 -9.99
N ASN A 284 -14.34 -4.13 -10.73
CA ASN A 284 -13.07 -3.42 -10.51
C ASN A 284 -13.05 -2.70 -9.16
N ILE A 285 -14.16 -2.07 -8.75
CA ILE A 285 -14.30 -1.44 -7.44
C ILE A 285 -14.16 -2.49 -6.33
N LYS A 286 -14.86 -3.63 -6.45
CA LYS A 286 -14.74 -4.77 -5.51
C LYS A 286 -13.28 -5.22 -5.38
N LYS A 287 -12.59 -5.41 -6.51
CA LYS A 287 -11.16 -5.79 -6.51
C LYS A 287 -10.26 -4.76 -5.85
N LEU A 288 -10.51 -3.46 -6.05
CA LEU A 288 -9.76 -2.39 -5.38
C LEU A 288 -10.00 -2.36 -3.87
N ASN A 289 -11.24 -2.60 -3.42
CA ASN A 289 -11.56 -2.72 -1.99
C ASN A 289 -10.81 -3.90 -1.37
N TYR A 290 -10.78 -5.03 -2.06
CA TYR A 290 -10.04 -6.22 -1.64
C TYR A 290 -8.53 -5.96 -1.52
N ILE A 291 -7.94 -5.27 -2.50
CA ILE A 291 -6.53 -4.86 -2.41
C ILE A 291 -6.30 -3.98 -1.18
N ARG A 292 -7.18 -3.00 -0.93
CA ARG A 292 -7.09 -2.13 0.26
C ARG A 292 -7.16 -2.93 1.56
N PHE A 293 -8.09 -3.88 1.67
CA PHE A 293 -8.23 -4.73 2.87
C PHE A 293 -7.01 -5.62 3.07
N ALA A 294 -6.49 -6.20 2.00
CA ALA A 294 -5.29 -7.01 2.05
C ALA A 294 -4.07 -6.18 2.51
N LEU A 295 -3.92 -4.94 2.02
CA LEU A 295 -2.89 -4.01 2.50
C LEU A 295 -3.08 -3.67 3.98
N TYR A 296 -4.31 -3.40 4.43
CA TYR A 296 -4.61 -3.11 5.83
C TYR A 296 -4.28 -4.29 6.75
N LEU A 297 -4.69 -5.50 6.38
CA LEU A 297 -4.39 -6.72 7.12
C LEU A 297 -2.88 -6.95 7.21
N GLY A 298 -2.18 -6.83 6.08
CA GLY A 298 -0.72 -6.95 6.06
C GLY A 298 -0.02 -5.88 6.91
N ALA A 299 -0.48 -4.64 6.88
CA ALA A 299 0.09 -3.52 7.62
C ALA A 299 0.02 -3.72 9.14
N VAL A 300 -1.07 -4.29 9.66
CA VAL A 300 -1.20 -4.58 11.10
C VAL A 300 -0.04 -5.45 11.61
N PHE A 301 0.37 -6.46 10.83
CA PHE A 301 1.46 -7.36 11.23
C PHE A 301 2.86 -6.80 10.91
N LEU A 302 2.98 -5.67 10.20
CA LEU A 302 4.27 -4.99 10.04
C LEU A 302 4.75 -4.34 11.34
N GLU A 303 3.86 -4.07 12.29
CA GLU A 303 4.24 -3.63 13.64
C GLU A 303 4.95 -4.75 14.44
N GLU A 304 4.71 -6.02 14.08
CA GLU A 304 5.24 -7.22 14.75
C GLU A 304 5.83 -8.21 13.73
N THR A 305 6.81 -7.73 12.96
CA THR A 305 7.34 -8.48 11.79
C THR A 305 7.81 -9.90 12.07
N ILE A 306 8.17 -10.22 13.32
CA ILE A 306 8.59 -11.56 13.74
C ILE A 306 7.45 -12.59 13.64
N LEU A 307 6.19 -12.15 13.74
CA LEU A 307 5.01 -13.02 13.67
C LEU A 307 4.59 -13.35 12.23
N LEU A 308 5.07 -12.60 11.24
CA LEU A 308 4.64 -12.74 9.84
C LEU A 308 4.73 -14.18 9.32
N PRO A 309 5.84 -14.93 9.52
CA PRO A 309 5.94 -16.29 8.99
C PRO A 309 4.92 -17.25 9.62
N SER A 310 4.83 -17.28 10.96
CA SER A 310 3.94 -18.19 11.70
C SER A 310 2.47 -17.88 11.45
N VAL A 311 2.09 -16.59 11.43
CA VAL A 311 0.71 -16.20 11.09
C VAL A 311 0.38 -16.59 9.65
N THR A 312 1.29 -16.37 8.71
CA THR A 312 1.08 -16.78 7.30
C THR A 312 0.93 -18.29 7.18
N SER A 313 1.72 -19.07 7.93
CA SER A 313 1.59 -20.52 7.99
C SER A 313 0.22 -20.95 8.53
N ALA A 314 -0.20 -20.39 9.66
CA ALA A 314 -1.53 -20.66 10.24
C ALA A 314 -2.66 -20.34 9.26
N VAL A 315 -2.59 -19.21 8.56
CA VAL A 315 -3.59 -18.82 7.56
C VAL A 315 -3.62 -19.82 6.40
N LYS A 316 -2.47 -20.18 5.83
CA LYS A 316 -2.39 -21.16 4.74
C LYS A 316 -2.90 -22.56 5.14
N LYS A 317 -2.51 -23.03 6.34
CA LYS A 317 -3.04 -24.26 6.96
C LYS A 317 -4.57 -24.17 7.05
N THR A 318 -5.12 -23.02 7.47
CA THR A 318 -6.57 -22.80 7.54
C THR A 318 -7.25 -22.77 6.16
N ASN A 319 -6.72 -21.99 5.20
CA ASN A 319 -7.23 -21.86 3.83
C ASN A 319 -7.34 -23.22 3.14
N SER A 320 -6.42 -24.14 3.41
CA SER A 320 -6.42 -25.50 2.84
C SER A 320 -7.65 -26.34 3.21
N LEU A 321 -8.38 -25.97 4.26
CA LEU A 321 -9.54 -26.71 4.77
C LEU A 321 -10.87 -26.25 4.13
N GLY A 322 -10.87 -25.15 3.37
CA GLY A 322 -12.07 -24.66 2.68
C GLY A 322 -13.23 -24.30 3.62
N LEU A 323 -12.92 -23.77 4.80
CA LEU A 323 -13.90 -23.32 5.81
C LEU A 323 -14.28 -21.85 5.58
N PHE A 324 -15.43 -21.41 6.09
CA PHE A 324 -15.96 -20.05 5.91
C PHE A 324 -16.45 -19.45 7.23
N GLY A 325 -16.56 -18.11 7.29
CA GLY A 325 -17.18 -17.39 8.42
C GLY A 325 -16.60 -17.71 9.80
N ILE A 326 -17.48 -17.94 10.79
CA ILE A 326 -17.07 -18.23 12.19
C ILE A 326 -16.22 -19.50 12.28
N ASP A 327 -16.53 -20.53 11.50
CA ASP A 327 -15.78 -21.79 11.55
C ASP A 327 -14.36 -21.61 11.00
N TYR A 328 -14.19 -20.81 9.94
CA TYR A 328 -12.87 -20.40 9.46
C TYR A 328 -12.09 -19.70 10.58
N LEU A 329 -12.67 -18.69 11.23
CA LEU A 329 -11.99 -17.92 12.27
C LEU A 329 -11.64 -18.75 13.51
N ARG A 330 -12.54 -19.67 13.90
CA ARG A 330 -12.28 -20.62 14.99
C ARG A 330 -11.10 -21.53 14.64
N THR A 331 -11.08 -22.09 13.44
CA THR A 331 -9.96 -22.94 13.01
C THR A 331 -8.67 -22.12 12.87
N PHE A 332 -8.73 -20.90 12.36
CA PHE A 332 -7.57 -20.01 12.30
C PHE A 332 -6.99 -19.76 13.68
N SER A 333 -7.81 -19.50 14.70
CA SER A 333 -7.34 -19.34 16.08
C SER A 333 -6.63 -20.59 16.60
N VAL A 334 -7.14 -21.79 16.31
CA VAL A 334 -6.49 -23.06 16.68
C VAL A 334 -5.16 -23.23 15.94
N LYS A 335 -5.09 -22.86 14.65
CA LYS A 335 -3.83 -22.93 13.89
C LYS A 335 -2.78 -21.95 14.40
N LEU A 336 -3.17 -20.80 14.94
CA LEU A 336 -2.24 -19.90 15.61
C LEU A 336 -1.67 -20.50 16.90
N GLU A 337 -2.47 -21.27 17.65
CA GLU A 337 -2.02 -21.98 18.86
C GLU A 337 -1.05 -23.11 18.50
N GLU A 338 -1.37 -23.90 17.48
CA GLU A 338 -0.46 -24.95 17.00
C GLU A 338 0.91 -24.38 16.58
N GLU A 339 0.94 -23.24 15.88
CA GLU A 339 2.20 -22.54 15.55
C GLU A 339 2.91 -22.00 16.79
N ALA A 340 2.16 -21.60 17.83
CA ALA A 340 2.75 -21.15 19.09
C ALA A 340 3.43 -22.31 19.83
N ASP A 341 2.77 -23.48 19.88
CA ASP A 341 3.29 -24.68 20.52
C ASP A 341 4.57 -25.18 19.82
N GLU A 342 4.57 -25.24 18.47
CA GLU A 342 5.75 -25.61 17.68
C GLU A 342 6.96 -24.71 17.99
N LEU A 343 6.72 -23.42 18.17
CA LEU A 343 7.75 -22.43 18.50
C LEU A 343 8.20 -22.47 19.97
N GLU A 344 7.30 -22.78 20.89
CA GLU A 344 7.65 -22.98 22.30
C GLU A 344 8.58 -24.19 22.45
N GLU A 345 8.29 -25.29 21.76
CA GLU A 345 9.16 -26.48 21.73
C GLU A 345 10.57 -26.17 21.18
N GLU A 346 10.65 -25.42 20.06
CA GLU A 346 11.94 -25.00 19.48
C GLU A 346 12.73 -24.12 20.46
N TYR A 347 12.07 -23.16 21.10
CA TYR A 347 12.69 -22.28 22.10
C TYR A 347 13.21 -23.05 23.32
N GLU A 348 12.41 -23.96 23.88
CA GLU A 348 12.82 -24.80 25.01
C GLU A 348 14.00 -25.71 24.65
N TRP A 349 14.01 -26.25 23.43
CA TRP A 349 15.12 -27.07 22.95
C TRP A 349 16.41 -26.26 22.85
N GLU A 350 16.37 -25.05 22.26
CA GLU A 350 17.52 -24.15 22.16
C GLU A 350 18.06 -23.74 23.54
N GLU A 351 17.19 -23.36 24.48
CA GLU A 351 17.60 -23.03 25.85
C GLU A 351 18.30 -24.21 26.54
N ASN A 352 17.82 -25.43 26.32
CA ASN A 352 18.41 -26.62 26.91
C ASN A 352 19.79 -26.94 26.31
N GLN A 353 20.02 -26.69 25.02
CA GLN A 353 21.36 -26.83 24.42
C GLN A 353 22.34 -25.83 25.01
N ILE A 354 21.94 -24.56 25.16
CA ILE A 354 22.79 -23.50 25.74
C ILE A 354 23.18 -23.80 27.20
N ARG A 355 22.31 -24.49 27.96
CA ARG A 355 22.60 -24.90 29.35
C ARG A 355 23.55 -26.10 29.45
N LEU A 356 23.70 -26.87 28.37
CA LEU A 356 24.54 -28.07 28.31
C LEU A 356 25.94 -27.79 27.75
N ASP A 357 26.11 -26.70 27.00
CA ASP A 357 27.41 -26.12 26.58
C ASP A 357 28.03 -25.25 27.69
#